data_AF-A0A9Q3W456-F1
#
_entry.id   AF-A0A9Q3W456-F1
#
_cell.length_a   1.000
_cell.length_b   1.000
_cell.length_c   1.000
_cell.angle_alpha   90.00
_cell.angle_beta   90.00
_cell.angle_gamma   90.00
#
_symmetry.space_group_name_H-M   'P 1'
#
loop_
_entity.id
_entity.type
_entity.pdbx_description
1 polymer ?
#
loop_
_entity_poly.entity_id
_entity_poly.type
_entity_poly.pdbx_seq_one_letter_code
_entity_poly.pdbx_strand_id
1 'polypeptide(L)'
;MSSSRKTPAALLRSLRQQAFRPTGSTSADLEKRQEFTIDELAREAGSTVRNVRAYQDRGLLPPPEKRGRTGIYSDVHLARLKIIGALLERGYTLNNIRDLLSAWEEGRDLNDILGLEVAVTSWRNPQVPSYVDYQDLIDDFGEDITPEVMTKAVSLGYIVPEGMRLRVPYPRVYNAGKELVEAGVPLDAVLTHVRLVRQEVDKLAERFIGMIIQHLVDDKYGENSLPQGEDVATLAEFITRIRPLAEAVVNDELGRVLEKSINKVLVDRLENVLAHLEKHH
;
A
#
# COMPACT_ATOMS: atom_id res chain seq x y z
N MET A 1 13.59 -23.94 11.34
CA MET A 1 14.64 -23.04 10.78
C MET A 1 13.93 -21.82 10.23
N SER A 2 14.19 -20.67 10.85
CA SER A 2 13.41 -19.43 10.74
C SER A 2 13.71 -18.69 9.44
N SER A 3 12.78 -18.71 8.48
CA SER A 3 12.81 -17.78 7.35
C SER A 3 12.22 -16.44 7.83
N SER A 4 13.12 -15.58 8.31
CA SER A 4 12.82 -14.23 8.77
C SER A 4 12.10 -13.45 7.65
N ARG A 5 10.78 -13.23 7.79
CA ARG A 5 9.97 -12.41 6.86
C ARG A 5 10.35 -10.94 7.05
N LYS A 6 11.47 -10.53 6.47
CA LYS A 6 11.86 -9.11 6.41
C LYS A 6 10.80 -8.34 5.62
N THR A 7 10.31 -7.24 6.17
CA THR A 7 9.39 -6.34 5.47
C THR A 7 10.07 -5.77 4.21
N PRO A 8 9.31 -5.37 3.17
CA PRO A 8 9.88 -4.72 1.98
C PRO A 8 10.77 -3.52 2.33
N ALA A 9 10.36 -2.71 3.31
CA ALA A 9 11.15 -1.62 3.86
C ALA A 9 12.47 -2.11 4.52
N ALA A 10 12.45 -3.23 5.24
CA ALA A 10 13.65 -3.82 5.82
C ALA A 10 14.61 -4.40 4.76
N LEU A 11 14.08 -4.98 3.67
CA LEU A 11 14.88 -5.43 2.53
C LEU A 11 15.55 -4.26 1.81
N LEU A 12 14.82 -3.18 1.55
CA LEU A 12 15.34 -1.97 0.89
C LEU A 12 16.30 -1.19 1.79
N ARG A 13 16.07 -1.16 3.11
CA ARG A 13 17.00 -0.56 4.09
C ARG A 13 18.31 -1.35 4.21
N SER A 14 18.22 -2.69 4.22
CA SER A 14 19.42 -3.56 4.20
C SER A 14 20.25 -3.32 2.93
N LEU A 15 19.61 -2.97 1.83
CA LEU A 15 20.27 -2.66 0.57
C LEU A 15 20.83 -1.24 0.50
N ARG A 16 20.23 -0.22 1.15
CA ARG A 16 20.89 1.09 1.32
C ARG A 16 22.24 0.95 2.01
N GLN A 17 22.33 0.05 2.99
CA GLN A 17 23.58 -0.23 3.71
C GLN A 17 24.61 -0.99 2.85
N GLN A 18 24.18 -1.79 1.88
CA GLN A 18 25.06 -2.49 0.93
C GLN A 18 25.45 -1.63 -0.29
N ALA A 19 24.52 -0.85 -0.83
CA ALA A 19 24.69 0.01 -2.00
C ALA A 19 25.35 1.36 -1.66
N PHE A 20 25.22 1.82 -0.41
CA PHE A 20 25.76 3.08 0.08
C PHE A 20 26.61 2.83 1.34
N ARG A 21 27.76 2.17 1.18
CA ARG A 21 28.82 2.30 2.18
C ARG A 21 29.38 3.73 2.09
N PRO A 22 29.41 4.50 3.19
CA PRO A 22 29.97 5.85 3.19
C PRO A 22 31.44 5.80 2.77
N THR A 23 31.82 6.81 1.99
CA THR A 23 33.14 7.12 1.42
C THR A 23 34.23 7.28 2.48
N GLY A 24 34.63 6.16 3.10
CA GLY A 24 35.68 6.10 4.11
C GLY A 24 36.51 4.82 4.09
N SER A 25 36.51 4.05 2.99
CA SER A 25 37.37 2.86 2.84
C SER A 25 38.40 3.07 1.73
N THR A 26 39.66 2.82 2.10
CA THR A 26 40.88 2.96 1.32
C THR A 26 40.79 2.35 -0.10
N SER A 27 41.58 2.91 -1.02
CA SER A 27 41.68 2.59 -2.46
C SER A 27 41.82 1.10 -2.84
N ALA A 28 42.14 0.20 -1.89
CA ALA A 28 42.22 -1.24 -2.12
C ALA A 28 40.84 -1.95 -2.18
N ASP A 29 39.78 -1.38 -1.59
CA ASP A 29 38.44 -1.99 -1.59
C ASP A 29 37.62 -1.66 -2.85
N LEU A 30 38.08 -0.72 -3.68
CA LEU A 30 37.44 -0.35 -4.95
C LEU A 30 37.65 -1.39 -6.06
N GLU A 31 38.59 -2.33 -5.89
CA GLU A 31 38.99 -3.30 -6.92
C GLU A 31 38.11 -4.56 -7.05
N LYS A 32 36.99 -4.67 -6.33
CA LYS A 32 36.04 -5.79 -6.56
C LYS A 32 34.57 -5.35 -6.54
N ARG A 33 34.18 -4.45 -7.46
CA ARG A 33 32.79 -4.46 -7.93
C ARG A 33 32.65 -5.61 -8.91
N GLN A 34 31.83 -6.62 -8.60
CA GLN A 34 31.66 -7.72 -9.53
C GLN A 34 30.92 -7.22 -10.77
N GLU A 35 31.51 -7.50 -11.92
CA GLU A 35 30.95 -7.21 -13.23
C GLU A 35 30.31 -8.49 -13.77
N PHE A 36 29.09 -8.34 -14.29
CA PHE A 36 28.31 -9.44 -14.83
C PHE A 36 28.00 -9.14 -16.30
N THR A 37 28.13 -10.15 -17.14
CA THR A 37 27.43 -10.17 -18.42
C THR A 37 25.92 -10.36 -18.19
N ILE A 38 25.09 -10.10 -19.21
CA ILE A 38 23.64 -10.25 -19.07
C ILE A 38 23.22 -11.69 -18.69
N ASP A 39 23.97 -12.69 -19.16
CA ASP A 39 23.72 -14.10 -18.89
C ASP A 39 24.09 -14.47 -17.45
N GLU A 40 25.23 -13.99 -16.97
CA GLU A 40 25.67 -14.18 -15.59
C GLU A 40 24.75 -13.47 -14.60
N LEU A 41 24.33 -12.25 -14.94
CA LEU A 41 23.41 -11.47 -14.13
C LEU A 41 22.05 -12.17 -13.99
N ALA A 42 21.50 -12.67 -15.10
CA ALA A 42 20.24 -13.40 -15.09
C ALA A 42 20.33 -14.65 -14.20
N ARG A 43 21.40 -15.44 -14.36
CA ARG A 43 21.65 -16.65 -13.56
C ARG A 43 21.76 -16.33 -12.07
N GLU A 44 22.56 -15.33 -11.72
CA GLU A 44 22.84 -14.95 -10.32
C GLU A 44 21.62 -14.32 -9.63
N ALA A 45 20.72 -13.70 -10.41
CA ALA A 45 19.46 -13.15 -9.93
C ALA A 45 18.32 -14.20 -9.86
N GLY A 46 18.53 -15.43 -10.33
CA GLY A 46 17.45 -16.42 -10.47
C GLY A 46 16.39 -16.02 -11.50
N SER A 47 16.79 -15.28 -12.54
CA SER A 47 15.92 -14.74 -13.59
C SER A 47 16.35 -15.24 -14.98
N THR A 48 15.69 -14.75 -16.03
CA THR A 48 16.06 -15.04 -17.42
C THR A 48 16.56 -13.78 -18.11
N VAL A 49 17.44 -13.95 -19.11
CA VAL A 49 17.93 -12.84 -19.95
C VAL A 49 16.78 -12.06 -20.57
N ARG A 50 15.70 -12.77 -20.97
CA ARG A 50 14.46 -12.17 -21.48
C ARG A 50 13.84 -11.23 -20.45
N ASN A 51 13.72 -11.65 -19.20
CA ASN A 51 13.16 -10.81 -18.12
C ASN A 51 14.07 -9.63 -17.80
N VAL A 52 15.38 -9.82 -17.76
CA VAL A 52 16.35 -8.73 -17.54
C VAL A 52 16.17 -7.63 -18.59
N ARG A 53 16.11 -7.98 -19.88
CA ARG A 53 15.84 -7.00 -20.96
C ARG A 53 14.46 -6.36 -20.81
N ALA A 54 13.45 -7.17 -20.51
CA ALA A 54 12.09 -6.70 -20.32
C ALA A 54 11.93 -5.72 -19.13
N TYR A 55 12.80 -5.80 -18.12
CA TYR A 55 12.87 -4.84 -17.02
C TYR A 55 13.64 -3.56 -17.41
N GLN A 56 14.70 -3.68 -18.20
CA GLN A 56 15.39 -2.51 -18.76
C GLN A 56 14.47 -1.68 -19.66
N ASP A 57 13.76 -2.33 -20.58
CA ASP A 57 12.85 -1.66 -21.52
C ASP A 57 11.72 -0.93 -20.80
N ARG A 58 11.36 -1.38 -19.59
CA ARG A 58 10.32 -0.78 -18.73
C ARG A 58 10.86 0.22 -17.71
N GLY A 59 12.16 0.53 -17.74
CA GLY A 59 12.81 1.48 -16.83
C GLY A 59 13.00 0.97 -15.39
N LEU A 60 12.83 -0.33 -15.15
CA LEU A 60 13.01 -0.95 -13.82
C LEU A 60 14.48 -1.26 -13.50
N LEU A 61 15.31 -1.37 -14.53
CA LEU A 61 16.73 -1.61 -14.41
C LEU A 61 17.48 -0.57 -15.24
N PRO A 62 18.48 0.13 -14.66
CA PRO A 62 19.26 1.10 -15.41
C PRO A 62 20.00 0.44 -16.57
N PRO A 63 20.32 1.20 -17.63
CA PRO A 63 21.08 0.69 -18.76
C PRO A 63 22.48 0.24 -18.30
N PRO A 64 23.04 -0.82 -18.89
CA PRO A 64 24.36 -1.32 -18.52
C PRO A 64 25.45 -0.39 -19.07
N GLU A 65 26.65 -0.50 -18.50
CA GLU A 65 27.82 0.16 -19.06
C GLU A 65 28.21 -0.54 -20.36
N LYS A 66 28.29 0.21 -21.46
CA LYS A 66 28.64 -0.38 -22.76
C LYS A 66 30.15 -0.49 -22.88
N ARG A 67 30.66 -1.73 -22.89
CA ARG A 67 32.05 -2.03 -23.21
C ARG A 67 32.11 -2.73 -24.58
N GLY A 68 32.27 -1.94 -25.63
CA GLY A 68 32.20 -2.42 -27.01
C GLY A 68 30.79 -2.88 -27.38
N ARG A 69 30.64 -4.15 -27.78
CA ARG A 69 29.34 -4.77 -28.13
C ARG A 69 28.63 -5.42 -26.94
N THR A 70 29.28 -5.45 -25.78
CA THR A 70 28.79 -6.15 -24.58
C THR A 70 28.37 -5.14 -23.52
N GLY A 71 27.16 -5.31 -22.98
CA GLY A 71 26.70 -4.54 -21.82
C GLY A 71 27.20 -5.20 -20.53
N ILE A 72 27.86 -4.41 -19.68
CA ILE A 72 28.41 -4.82 -18.40
C ILE A 72 27.52 -4.29 -17.27
N TYR A 73 27.18 -5.18 -16.35
CA TYR A 73 26.31 -4.93 -15.22
C TYR A 73 27.09 -5.03 -13.92
N SER A 74 26.80 -4.16 -12.97
CA SER A 74 27.43 -4.15 -11.64
C SER A 74 26.59 -4.85 -10.57
N ASP A 75 27.16 -5.04 -9.39
CA ASP A 75 26.47 -5.50 -8.17
C ASP A 75 25.15 -4.77 -7.87
N VAL A 76 25.07 -3.48 -8.24
CA VAL A 76 23.85 -2.67 -8.07
C VAL A 76 22.70 -3.24 -8.92
N HIS A 77 23.00 -3.70 -10.13
CA HIS A 77 22.00 -4.31 -11.02
C HIS A 77 21.53 -5.64 -10.47
N LEU A 78 22.45 -6.44 -9.91
CA LEU A 78 22.13 -7.74 -9.32
C LEU A 78 21.22 -7.58 -8.09
N ALA A 79 21.57 -6.65 -7.19
CA ALA A 79 20.75 -6.33 -6.03
C ALA A 79 19.33 -5.89 -6.44
N ARG A 80 19.24 -5.02 -7.45
CA ARG A 80 17.96 -4.54 -7.99
C ARG A 80 17.10 -5.65 -8.57
N LEU A 81 17.69 -6.59 -9.32
CA LEU A 81 16.96 -7.74 -9.86
C LEU A 81 16.45 -8.68 -8.77
N LYS A 82 17.24 -8.92 -7.71
CA LYS A 82 16.81 -9.73 -6.56
C LYS A 82 15.62 -9.09 -5.82
N ILE A 83 15.58 -7.76 -5.72
CA ILE A 83 14.42 -7.04 -5.17
C ILE A 83 13.19 -7.24 -6.07
N ILE A 84 13.34 -7.01 -7.37
CA ILE A 84 12.24 -7.15 -8.34
C ILE A 84 11.66 -8.57 -8.23
N GLY A 85 12.50 -9.60 -8.22
CA GLY A 85 12.07 -10.99 -8.02
C GLY A 85 11.33 -11.21 -6.70
N ALA A 86 11.92 -10.76 -5.58
CA ALA A 86 11.32 -10.91 -4.26
C ALA A 86 9.96 -10.18 -4.12
N LEU A 87 9.77 -9.04 -4.77
CA LEU A 87 8.51 -8.31 -4.78
C LEU A 87 7.48 -8.97 -5.71
N LEU A 88 7.89 -9.46 -6.87
CA LEU A 88 7.01 -10.22 -7.77
C LEU A 88 6.51 -11.51 -7.12
N GLU A 89 7.37 -12.24 -6.40
CA GLU A 89 6.97 -13.44 -5.62
C GLU A 89 5.94 -13.12 -4.53
N ARG A 90 5.91 -11.87 -4.05
CA ARG A 90 4.96 -11.37 -3.06
C ARG A 90 3.70 -10.75 -3.69
N GLY A 91 3.54 -10.86 -5.01
CA GLY A 91 2.35 -10.42 -5.73
C GLY A 91 2.32 -8.94 -6.13
N TYR A 92 3.44 -8.22 -6.03
CA TYR A 92 3.52 -6.83 -6.49
C TYR A 92 3.55 -6.76 -8.01
N THR A 93 2.92 -5.74 -8.61
CA THR A 93 2.98 -5.55 -10.06
C THR A 93 4.25 -4.82 -10.48
N LEU A 94 4.68 -5.00 -11.74
CA LEU A 94 5.87 -4.31 -12.28
C LEU A 94 5.75 -2.78 -12.27
N ASN A 95 4.54 -2.23 -12.36
CA ASN A 95 4.35 -0.78 -12.29
C ASN A 95 4.60 -0.26 -10.87
N ASN A 96 4.02 -0.89 -9.85
CA ASN A 96 4.24 -0.52 -8.45
C ASN A 96 5.72 -0.64 -8.07
N ILE A 97 6.39 -1.69 -8.56
CA ILE A 97 7.83 -1.89 -8.31
C ILE A 97 8.64 -0.75 -8.95
N ARG A 98 8.24 -0.26 -10.13
CA ARG A 98 8.91 0.88 -10.79
C ARG A 98 8.73 2.15 -9.97
N ASP A 99 7.50 2.44 -9.56
CA ASP A 99 7.18 3.69 -8.87
C ASP A 99 7.85 3.73 -7.48
N LEU A 100 7.95 2.57 -6.81
CA LEU A 100 8.75 2.37 -5.61
C LEU A 100 10.26 2.60 -5.83
N LEU A 101 10.81 2.05 -6.92
CA LEU A 101 12.23 2.17 -7.24
C LEU A 101 12.62 3.59 -7.64
N SER A 102 11.75 4.31 -8.37
CA SER A 102 11.97 5.71 -8.74
C SER A 102 11.97 6.63 -7.52
N ALA A 103 11.03 6.43 -6.61
CA ALA A 103 10.99 7.24 -5.40
C ALA A 103 12.16 6.98 -4.44
N TRP A 104 12.66 5.74 -4.42
CA TRP A 104 13.88 5.38 -3.70
C TRP A 104 15.13 6.05 -4.27
N GLU A 105 15.21 6.23 -5.60
CA GLU A 105 16.30 7.00 -6.25
C GLU A 105 16.22 8.50 -5.97
N GLU A 106 15.01 9.03 -5.79
CA GLU A 106 14.75 10.45 -5.50
C GLU A 106 14.88 10.80 -4.00
N GLY A 107 15.24 9.82 -3.16
CA GLY A 107 15.51 10.04 -1.73
C GLY A 107 14.25 10.28 -0.88
N ARG A 108 13.05 9.98 -1.40
CA ARG A 108 11.79 10.09 -0.65
C ARG A 108 11.64 8.96 0.37
N ASP A 109 10.93 9.23 1.47
CA ASP A 109 10.65 8.19 2.46
C ASP A 109 9.71 7.14 1.85
N LEU A 110 10.13 5.88 2.01
CA LEU A 110 9.48 4.72 1.44
C LEU A 110 8.18 4.37 2.19
N ASN A 111 8.07 4.79 3.46
CA ASN A 111 6.86 4.61 4.26
C ASN A 111 5.69 5.44 3.69
N ASP A 112 5.95 6.64 3.18
CA ASP A 112 4.92 7.52 2.63
C ASP A 112 4.29 6.95 1.35
N ILE A 113 5.09 6.21 0.57
CA ILE A 113 4.67 5.68 -0.74
C ILE A 113 4.08 4.28 -0.61
N LEU A 114 4.60 3.45 0.30
CA LEU A 114 3.92 2.18 0.62
C LEU A 114 2.60 2.41 1.37
N GLY A 115 2.48 3.50 2.14
CA GLY A 115 1.22 3.94 2.74
C GLY A 115 0.20 4.44 1.71
N LEU A 116 0.62 5.28 0.76
CA LEU A 116 -0.28 5.85 -0.26
C LEU A 116 -0.56 4.90 -1.44
N GLU A 117 0.43 4.17 -1.95
CA GLU A 117 0.26 3.38 -3.17
C GLU A 117 -0.41 2.03 -2.91
N VAL A 118 -0.32 1.47 -1.70
CA VAL A 118 -1.15 0.29 -1.35
C VAL A 118 -2.62 0.73 -1.38
N ALA A 119 -2.95 1.96 -0.95
CA ALA A 119 -4.29 2.54 -1.13
C ALA A 119 -4.66 2.74 -2.61
N VAL A 120 -3.68 3.14 -3.44
CA VAL A 120 -3.83 3.43 -4.87
C VAL A 120 -3.36 2.29 -5.79
N THR A 121 -3.27 1.01 -5.38
CA THR A 121 -2.97 -0.16 -6.29
C THR A 121 -3.88 -1.37 -6.11
N SER A 122 -4.82 -1.31 -5.16
CA SER A 122 -5.76 -2.40 -4.82
C SER A 122 -6.97 -2.58 -5.76
N TRP A 123 -7.11 -1.79 -6.82
CA TRP A 123 -8.36 -1.53 -7.57
C TRP A 123 -8.64 -2.56 -8.68
N ARG A 124 -7.76 -3.56 -8.85
CA ARG A 124 -7.93 -4.67 -9.81
C ARG A 124 -8.05 -6.06 -9.21
N ASN A 125 -7.83 -6.23 -7.90
CA ASN A 125 -8.03 -7.53 -7.26
C ASN A 125 -9.16 -7.39 -6.23
N PRO A 126 -10.27 -8.14 -6.34
CA PRO A 126 -11.01 -8.47 -5.14
C PRO A 126 -9.99 -9.03 -4.16
N GLN A 127 -9.80 -8.37 -3.01
CA GLN A 127 -8.85 -8.86 -2.02
C GLN A 127 -9.24 -10.31 -1.75
N VAL A 128 -8.33 -11.24 -2.04
CA VAL A 128 -8.55 -12.65 -1.71
C VAL A 128 -8.69 -12.65 -0.19
N PRO A 129 -9.86 -13.02 0.36
CA PRO A 129 -10.03 -13.06 1.79
C PRO A 129 -8.92 -13.90 2.40
N SER A 130 -8.26 -13.39 3.44
CA SER A 130 -7.30 -14.19 4.18
C SER A 130 -8.02 -14.99 5.26
N TYR A 131 -7.37 -16.03 5.74
CA TYR A 131 -7.85 -16.81 6.86
C TYR A 131 -6.81 -16.73 7.96
N VAL A 132 -7.29 -16.51 9.19
CA VAL A 132 -6.48 -16.53 10.40
C VAL A 132 -7.12 -17.50 11.38
N ASP A 133 -6.30 -18.16 12.19
CA ASP A 133 -6.82 -18.97 13.27
C ASP A 133 -7.05 -18.08 14.51
N TYR A 134 -7.81 -18.59 15.49
CA TYR A 134 -8.07 -17.85 16.73
C TYR A 134 -6.79 -17.51 17.51
N GLN A 135 -5.75 -18.35 17.40
CA GLN A 135 -4.46 -18.06 18.03
C GLN A 135 -3.73 -16.90 17.36
N ASP A 136 -3.71 -16.85 16.02
CA ASP A 136 -3.11 -15.73 15.30
C ASP A 136 -3.76 -14.40 15.68
N LEU A 137 -5.08 -14.41 15.91
CA LEU A 137 -5.82 -13.23 16.35
C LEU A 137 -5.40 -12.75 17.75
N ILE A 138 -5.18 -13.69 18.68
CA ILE A 138 -4.68 -13.37 20.03
C ILE A 138 -3.23 -12.91 19.96
N ASP A 139 -2.41 -13.49 19.09
CA ASP A 139 -1.02 -13.07 18.90
C ASP A 139 -0.93 -11.65 18.30
N ASP A 140 -1.85 -11.30 17.41
CA ASP A 140 -1.87 -10.01 16.72
C ASP A 140 -2.44 -8.87 17.58
N PHE A 141 -3.42 -9.14 18.44
CA PHE A 141 -4.16 -8.11 19.19
C PHE A 141 -4.13 -8.27 20.71
N GLY A 142 -3.58 -9.37 21.22
CA GLY A 142 -3.34 -9.59 22.65
C GLY A 142 -4.61 -9.50 23.51
N GLU A 143 -4.49 -8.74 24.60
CA GLU A 143 -5.55 -8.58 25.62
C GLU A 143 -6.78 -7.81 25.12
N ASP A 144 -6.68 -7.12 23.98
CA ASP A 144 -7.80 -6.38 23.39
C ASP A 144 -8.87 -7.32 22.79
N ILE A 145 -8.58 -8.62 22.62
CA ILE A 145 -9.54 -9.61 22.14
C ILE A 145 -10.52 -9.99 23.26
N THR A 146 -11.49 -9.11 23.51
CA THR A 146 -12.62 -9.37 24.42
C THR A 146 -13.85 -9.88 23.66
N PRO A 147 -14.82 -10.52 24.34
CA PRO A 147 -16.09 -10.92 23.71
C PRO A 147 -16.85 -9.75 23.05
N GLU A 148 -16.80 -8.54 23.63
CA GLU A 148 -17.45 -7.36 23.03
C GLU A 148 -16.74 -6.91 21.75
N VAL A 149 -15.40 -6.88 21.78
CA VAL A 149 -14.58 -6.51 20.62
C VAL A 149 -14.76 -7.51 19.49
N MET A 150 -14.80 -8.81 19.79
CA MET A 150 -15.08 -9.85 18.80
C MET A 150 -16.46 -9.69 18.18
N THR A 151 -17.48 -9.45 18.99
CA THR A 151 -18.85 -9.19 18.50
C THR A 151 -18.89 -7.96 17.59
N LYS A 152 -18.16 -6.90 17.95
CA LYS A 152 -18.04 -5.68 17.13
C LYS A 152 -17.30 -5.96 15.80
N ALA A 153 -16.19 -6.69 15.83
CA ALA A 153 -15.44 -7.05 14.62
C ALA A 153 -16.27 -7.92 13.64
N VAL A 154 -17.04 -8.86 14.18
CA VAL A 154 -17.93 -9.73 13.38
C VAL A 154 -19.12 -8.95 12.81
N SER A 155 -19.80 -8.13 13.62
CA SER A 155 -20.93 -7.31 13.15
C SER A 155 -20.52 -6.28 12.10
N LEU A 156 -19.30 -5.77 12.18
CA LEU A 156 -18.72 -4.89 11.16
C LEU A 156 -18.22 -5.65 9.92
N GLY A 157 -18.15 -6.98 9.96
CA GLY A 157 -17.74 -7.82 8.84
C GLY A 157 -16.22 -7.84 8.59
N TYR A 158 -15.40 -7.44 9.57
CA TYR A 158 -13.94 -7.54 9.45
C TYR A 158 -13.42 -8.94 9.76
N ILE A 159 -14.21 -9.70 10.53
CA ILE A 159 -13.96 -11.11 10.85
C ILE A 159 -15.25 -11.87 10.59
N VAL A 160 -15.16 -12.99 9.89
CA VAL A 160 -16.29 -13.88 9.62
C VAL A 160 -15.91 -15.29 10.09
N PRO A 161 -16.53 -15.82 11.15
CA PRO A 161 -16.27 -17.18 11.59
C PRO A 161 -16.69 -18.20 10.52
N GLU A 162 -15.74 -19.05 10.11
CA GLU A 162 -15.94 -20.12 9.13
C GLU A 162 -15.38 -21.43 9.69
N GLY A 163 -16.21 -22.10 10.52
CA GLY A 163 -15.83 -23.33 11.20
C GLY A 163 -14.70 -23.09 12.20
N MET A 164 -13.53 -23.67 11.93
CA MET A 164 -12.34 -23.54 12.79
C MET A 164 -11.46 -22.34 12.45
N ARG A 165 -11.76 -21.62 11.36
CA ARG A 165 -10.98 -20.47 10.90
C ARG A 165 -11.80 -19.20 10.91
N LEU A 166 -11.10 -18.08 10.93
CA LEU A 166 -11.68 -16.75 10.81
C LEU A 166 -11.33 -16.21 9.43
N ARG A 167 -12.34 -15.98 8.60
CA ARG A 167 -12.17 -15.30 7.32
C ARG A 167 -12.05 -13.80 7.58
N VAL A 168 -11.02 -13.18 7.04
CA VAL A 168 -10.76 -11.74 7.07
C VAL A 168 -11.02 -11.20 5.66
N PRO A 169 -12.19 -10.56 5.41
CA PRO A 169 -12.56 -10.11 4.06
C PRO A 169 -11.72 -8.91 3.59
N TYR A 170 -11.17 -8.15 4.54
CA TYR A 170 -10.39 -6.94 4.29
C TYR A 170 -8.99 -7.02 4.94
N PRO A 171 -8.07 -7.88 4.44
CA PRO A 171 -6.75 -8.09 5.03
C PRO A 171 -5.94 -6.80 5.26
N ARG A 172 -6.11 -5.79 4.40
CA ARG A 172 -5.42 -4.50 4.56
C ARG A 172 -5.91 -3.72 5.79
N VAL A 173 -7.22 -3.73 6.02
CA VAL A 173 -7.81 -3.06 7.19
C VAL A 173 -7.42 -3.78 8.47
N TYR A 174 -7.36 -5.11 8.42
CA TYR A 174 -6.84 -5.94 9.51
C TYR A 174 -5.40 -5.54 9.88
N ASN A 175 -4.49 -5.47 8.90
CA ASN A 175 -3.09 -5.09 9.13
C ASN A 175 -2.94 -3.65 9.64
N ALA A 176 -3.74 -2.71 9.11
CA ALA A 176 -3.73 -1.33 9.61
C ALA A 176 -4.22 -1.25 11.07
N GLY A 177 -5.23 -2.04 11.43
CA GLY A 177 -5.69 -2.15 12.81
C GLY A 177 -4.60 -2.70 13.74
N LYS A 178 -3.87 -3.73 13.29
CA LYS A 178 -2.73 -4.30 14.03
C LYS A 178 -1.65 -3.24 14.29
N GLU A 179 -1.26 -2.48 13.28
CA GLU A 179 -0.25 -1.43 13.41
C GLU A 179 -0.65 -0.35 14.43
N LEU A 180 -1.94 0.02 14.46
CA LEU A 180 -2.47 0.97 15.45
C LEU A 180 -2.44 0.40 16.87
N VAL A 181 -2.79 -0.88 17.05
CA VAL A 181 -2.75 -1.56 18.35
C VAL A 181 -1.32 -1.72 18.84
N GLU A 182 -0.37 -2.08 17.96
CA GLU A 182 1.06 -2.13 18.25
C GLU A 182 1.61 -0.75 18.66
N ALA A 183 1.04 0.34 18.14
CA ALA A 183 1.35 1.71 18.54
C ALA A 183 0.66 2.15 19.86
N GLY A 184 -0.11 1.27 20.49
CA GLY A 184 -0.78 1.49 21.78
C GLY A 184 -2.20 2.06 21.68
N VAL A 185 -2.82 2.07 20.49
CA VAL A 185 -4.22 2.48 20.32
C VAL A 185 -5.13 1.28 20.63
N PRO A 186 -6.06 1.36 21.59
CA PRO A 186 -6.94 0.23 21.92
C PRO A 186 -7.79 -0.21 20.73
N LEU A 187 -7.89 -1.52 20.49
CA LEU A 187 -8.65 -2.07 19.36
C LEU A 187 -10.13 -1.64 19.36
N ASP A 188 -10.76 -1.53 20.53
CA ASP A 188 -12.15 -1.06 20.63
C ASP A 188 -12.33 0.37 20.10
N ALA A 189 -11.35 1.24 20.35
CA ALA A 189 -11.35 2.60 19.82
C ALA A 189 -11.20 2.57 18.29
N VAL A 190 -10.28 1.75 17.76
CA VAL A 190 -10.10 1.57 16.31
C VAL A 190 -11.40 1.12 15.65
N LEU A 191 -12.03 0.04 16.15
CA LEU A 191 -13.28 -0.48 15.58
C LEU A 191 -14.43 0.52 15.69
N THR A 192 -14.48 1.30 16.78
CA THR A 192 -15.46 2.37 16.96
C THR A 192 -15.29 3.45 15.91
N HIS A 193 -14.07 3.89 15.64
CA HIS A 193 -13.80 4.90 14.63
C HIS A 193 -14.05 4.39 13.21
N VAL A 194 -13.69 3.15 12.91
CA VAL A 194 -13.97 2.54 11.60
C VAL A 194 -15.47 2.49 11.32
N ARG A 195 -16.30 2.20 12.33
CA ARG A 195 -17.76 2.27 12.19
C ARG A 195 -18.26 3.68 11.85
N LEU A 196 -17.71 4.71 12.51
CA LEU A 196 -18.05 6.11 12.22
C LEU A 196 -17.64 6.49 10.79
N VAL A 197 -16.45 6.10 10.37
CA VAL A 197 -15.97 6.32 9.00
C VAL A 197 -16.92 5.68 7.99
N ARG A 198 -17.35 4.43 8.22
CA ARG A 198 -18.31 3.74 7.35
C ARG A 198 -19.61 4.52 7.21
N GLN A 199 -20.18 5.02 8.32
CA GLN A 199 -21.40 5.82 8.29
C GLN A 199 -21.25 7.11 7.45
N GLU A 200 -20.10 7.77 7.53
CA GLU A 200 -19.85 8.98 6.73
C GLU A 200 -19.60 8.66 5.25
N VAL A 201 -18.91 7.55 4.97
CA VAL A 201 -18.69 7.06 3.61
C VAL A 201 -20.01 6.62 2.96
N ASP A 202 -20.91 5.97 3.71
CA ASP A 202 -22.23 5.57 3.21
C ASP A 202 -23.05 6.80 2.78
N LYS A 203 -23.11 7.84 3.63
CA LYS A 203 -23.77 9.13 3.28
C LYS A 203 -23.10 9.82 2.10
N LEU A 204 -21.80 9.66 1.94
CA LEU A 204 -21.06 10.23 0.81
C LEU A 204 -21.41 9.48 -0.48
N ALA A 205 -21.45 8.15 -0.43
CA ALA A 205 -21.84 7.31 -1.56
C ALA A 205 -23.28 7.59 -2.00
N GLU A 206 -24.22 7.72 -1.07
CA GLU A 206 -25.61 8.12 -1.36
C GLU A 206 -25.67 9.46 -2.10
N ARG A 207 -24.89 10.46 -1.67
CA ARG A 207 -24.81 11.77 -2.32
C ARG A 207 -24.21 11.70 -3.72
N PHE A 208 -23.15 10.93 -3.91
CA PHE A 208 -22.56 10.71 -5.24
C PHE A 208 -23.55 10.01 -6.18
N ILE A 209 -24.18 8.92 -5.72
CA ILE A 209 -25.17 8.17 -6.50
C ILE A 209 -26.37 9.06 -6.84
N GLY A 210 -26.86 9.84 -5.89
CA GLY A 210 -27.95 10.80 -6.13
C GLY A 210 -27.61 11.81 -7.22
N MET A 211 -26.40 12.40 -7.18
CA MET A 211 -25.92 13.31 -8.23
C MET A 211 -25.88 12.63 -9.62
N ILE A 212 -25.45 11.37 -9.68
CA ILE A 212 -25.35 10.60 -10.92
C ILE A 212 -26.74 10.28 -11.48
N ILE A 213 -27.66 9.82 -10.62
CA ILE A 213 -29.04 9.51 -11.01
C ILE A 213 -29.72 10.78 -11.53
N GLN A 214 -29.60 11.89 -10.81
CA GLN A 214 -30.19 13.17 -11.20
C GLN A 214 -29.74 13.58 -12.61
N HIS A 215 -28.44 13.55 -12.89
CA HIS A 215 -27.92 14.08 -14.16
C HIS A 215 -27.94 13.12 -15.34
N LEU A 216 -28.09 11.81 -15.11
CA LEU A 216 -28.05 10.81 -16.18
C LEU A 216 -29.37 10.10 -16.40
N VAL A 217 -30.21 10.05 -15.37
CA VAL A 217 -31.51 9.39 -15.41
C VAL A 217 -32.60 10.44 -15.37
N ASP A 218 -32.67 11.26 -14.33
CA ASP A 218 -33.82 12.15 -14.13
C ASP A 218 -33.87 13.27 -15.18
N ASP A 219 -32.72 13.87 -15.51
CA ASP A 219 -32.62 14.90 -16.56
C ASP A 219 -32.98 14.37 -17.97
N LYS A 220 -32.84 13.05 -18.22
CA LYS A 220 -33.03 12.42 -19.55
C LYS A 220 -34.36 11.66 -19.69
N TYR A 221 -34.87 11.06 -18.61
CA TYR A 221 -36.05 10.19 -18.61
C TYR A 221 -37.17 10.66 -17.66
N GLY A 222 -36.88 11.60 -16.74
CA GLY A 222 -37.79 12.08 -15.70
C GLY A 222 -37.72 11.25 -14.40
N GLU A 223 -38.07 11.87 -13.26
CA GLU A 223 -37.89 11.34 -11.88
C GLU A 223 -38.47 9.94 -11.59
N ASN A 224 -39.38 9.42 -12.43
CA ASN A 224 -40.06 8.13 -12.23
C ASN A 224 -39.91 7.15 -13.40
N SER A 225 -38.98 7.41 -14.32
CA SER A 225 -38.80 6.57 -15.50
C SER A 225 -37.46 5.87 -15.47
N LEU A 226 -37.49 4.53 -15.57
CA LEU A 226 -36.26 3.76 -15.73
C LEU A 226 -35.82 3.73 -17.20
N PRO A 227 -34.49 3.76 -17.46
CA PRO A 227 -33.94 3.52 -18.78
C PRO A 227 -34.35 2.13 -19.28
N GLN A 228 -34.58 2.01 -20.59
CA GLN A 228 -34.98 0.75 -21.23
C GLN A 228 -34.03 0.38 -22.37
N GLY A 229 -33.86 -0.91 -22.64
CA GLY A 229 -33.05 -1.39 -23.76
C GLY A 229 -31.56 -1.03 -23.65
N GLU A 230 -30.97 -0.47 -24.72
CA GLU A 230 -29.53 -0.12 -24.80
C GLU A 230 -29.08 0.91 -23.77
N ASP A 231 -30.00 1.74 -23.27
CA ASP A 231 -29.68 2.75 -22.26
C ASP A 231 -29.32 2.13 -20.89
N VAL A 232 -29.83 0.93 -20.57
CA VAL A 232 -29.47 0.21 -19.33
C VAL A 232 -28.01 -0.26 -19.38
N ALA A 233 -27.58 -0.79 -20.53
CA ALA A 233 -26.19 -1.21 -20.72
C ALA A 233 -25.23 -0.01 -20.64
N THR A 234 -25.63 1.10 -21.26
CA THR A 234 -24.87 2.36 -21.23
C THR A 234 -24.69 2.90 -19.80
N LEU A 235 -25.76 2.86 -18.98
CA LEU A 235 -25.68 3.26 -17.58
C LEU A 235 -24.85 2.31 -16.72
N ALA A 236 -24.95 1.00 -16.95
CA ALA A 236 -24.11 0.02 -16.25
C ALA A 236 -22.62 0.22 -16.55
N GLU A 237 -22.26 0.47 -17.82
CA GLU A 237 -20.89 0.82 -18.21
C GLU A 237 -20.44 2.14 -17.57
N PHE A 238 -21.32 3.14 -17.55
CA PHE A 238 -21.01 4.42 -16.94
C PHE A 238 -20.78 4.30 -15.42
N ILE A 239 -21.66 3.59 -14.69
CA ILE A 239 -21.47 3.30 -13.26
C ILE A 239 -20.14 2.58 -13.01
N THR A 240 -19.78 1.63 -13.88
CA THR A 240 -18.49 0.93 -13.81
C THR A 240 -17.31 1.89 -13.97
N ARG A 241 -17.44 2.91 -14.82
CA ARG A 241 -16.41 3.94 -15.05
C ARG A 241 -16.34 5.01 -13.97
N ILE A 242 -17.44 5.31 -13.28
CA ILE A 242 -17.47 6.31 -12.21
C ILE A 242 -16.76 5.82 -10.97
N ARG A 243 -16.92 4.54 -10.60
CA ARG A 243 -16.39 4.01 -9.33
C ARG A 243 -14.90 4.36 -9.12
N PRO A 244 -13.99 4.13 -10.08
CA PRO A 244 -12.58 4.53 -9.93
C PRO A 244 -12.38 6.05 -9.77
N LEU A 245 -13.21 6.88 -10.41
CA LEU A 245 -13.12 8.33 -10.30
C LEU A 245 -13.56 8.82 -8.92
N ALA A 246 -14.66 8.26 -8.40
CA ALA A 246 -15.13 8.57 -7.05
C ALA A 246 -14.09 8.16 -6.00
N GLU A 247 -13.49 6.98 -6.13
CA GLU A 247 -12.41 6.51 -5.25
C GLU A 247 -11.20 7.44 -5.27
N ALA A 248 -10.75 7.87 -6.45
CA ALA A 248 -9.63 8.81 -6.59
C ALA A 248 -9.89 10.14 -5.86
N VAL A 249 -11.06 10.75 -6.11
CA VAL A 249 -11.44 12.01 -5.46
C VAL A 249 -11.53 11.87 -3.95
N VAL A 250 -12.13 10.79 -3.44
CA VAL A 250 -12.24 10.55 -1.99
C VAL A 250 -10.86 10.37 -1.36
N ASN A 251 -9.96 9.63 -1.99
CA ASN A 251 -8.60 9.43 -1.48
C ASN A 251 -7.81 10.73 -1.42
N ASP A 252 -7.85 11.53 -2.48
CA ASP A 252 -7.14 12.82 -2.54
C ASP A 252 -7.69 13.80 -1.49
N GLU A 253 -9.02 13.90 -1.37
CA GLU A 253 -9.66 14.75 -0.37
C GLU A 253 -9.37 14.30 1.06
N LEU A 254 -9.36 12.98 1.30
CA LEU A 254 -9.00 12.43 2.60
C LEU A 254 -7.56 12.79 2.98
N GLY A 255 -6.60 12.62 2.06
CA GLY A 255 -5.20 13.00 2.27
C GLY A 255 -5.06 14.48 2.65
N ARG A 256 -5.72 15.36 1.88
CA ARG A 256 -5.72 16.80 2.12
C ARG A 256 -6.32 17.18 3.48
N VAL A 257 -7.43 16.56 3.87
CA VAL A 257 -8.11 16.83 5.16
C VAL A 257 -7.31 16.29 6.33
N LEU A 258 -6.67 15.13 6.19
CA LEU A 258 -5.80 14.56 7.22
C LEU A 258 -4.59 15.44 7.47
N GLU A 259 -3.88 15.88 6.43
CA GLU A 259 -2.73 16.77 6.56
C GLU A 259 -3.11 18.07 7.30
N LYS A 260 -4.23 18.67 6.92
CA LYS A 260 -4.77 19.86 7.59
C LYS A 260 -5.10 19.60 9.06
N SER A 261 -5.67 18.44 9.37
CA SER A 261 -6.10 18.09 10.74
C SER A 261 -4.91 17.76 11.63
N ILE A 262 -3.92 17.02 11.13
CA ILE A 262 -2.68 16.70 11.85
C ILE A 262 -1.95 17.99 12.23
N ASN A 263 -1.76 18.90 11.26
CA ASN A 263 -1.12 20.18 11.51
C ASN A 263 -1.85 20.98 12.59
N LYS A 264 -3.19 21.03 12.53
CA LYS A 264 -3.99 21.70 13.54
C LYS A 264 -3.81 21.08 14.94
N VAL A 265 -3.93 19.76 15.06
CA VAL A 265 -3.80 19.06 16.34
C VAL A 265 -2.40 19.23 16.94
N LEU A 266 -1.35 19.20 16.12
CA LEU A 266 0.02 19.40 16.58
C LEU A 266 0.23 20.83 17.09
N VAL A 267 -0.28 21.83 16.37
CA VAL A 267 -0.23 23.25 16.80
C VAL A 267 -0.97 23.43 18.12
N ASP A 268 -2.23 22.97 18.21
CA ASP A 268 -3.05 23.07 19.42
C ASP A 268 -2.38 22.35 20.61
N ARG A 269 -1.74 21.20 20.39
CA ARG A 269 -1.01 20.46 21.44
C ARG A 269 0.22 21.23 21.93
N LEU A 270 1.00 21.81 21.01
CA LEU A 270 2.21 22.59 21.33
C LEU A 270 1.85 23.87 22.09
N GLU A 271 0.81 24.59 21.67
CA GLU A 271 0.30 25.77 22.38
C GLU A 271 -0.11 25.44 23.82
N ASN A 272 -0.82 24.33 24.02
CA ASN A 272 -1.23 23.88 25.36
C ASN A 272 -0.04 23.50 26.25
N VAL A 273 0.99 22.87 25.69
CA VAL A 273 2.21 22.50 26.45
C VAL A 273 3.01 23.74 26.82
N LEU A 274 3.20 24.68 25.89
CA LEU A 274 3.90 25.95 26.14
C LEU A 274 3.17 26.78 27.20
N ALA A 275 1.84 26.89 27.12
CA ALA A 275 1.03 27.59 28.12
C ALA A 275 1.09 26.97 29.53
N HIS A 276 1.32 25.65 29.64
CA HIS A 276 1.55 25.00 30.94
C HIS A 276 2.97 25.26 31.48
N LEU A 277 3.97 25.33 30.61
CA LEU A 277 5.35 25.63 31.02
C LEU A 277 5.49 27.09 31.51
N GLU A 278 4.78 28.04 30.90
CA GLU A 278 4.79 29.44 31.32
C GLU A 278 4.05 29.70 32.65
N LYS A 279 3.11 28.83 33.04
CA LYS A 279 2.37 28.93 34.32
C LYS A 279 3.11 28.31 35.51
N HIS A 280 4.15 27.53 35.26
CA HIS A 280 4.95 26.84 36.29
C HIS A 280 6.36 27.42 36.47
N HIS A 281 6.61 28.61 35.91
CA HIS A 281 7.76 29.47 36.21
C HIS A 281 7.31 30.74 36.94
#